data_AF-A0A8C3LEH3-F1
#
_entry.id   AF-A0A8C3LEH3-F1
#
_cell.length_a   1.000
_cell.length_b   1.000
_cell.length_c   1.000
_cell.angle_alpha   90.00
_cell.angle_beta   90.00
_cell.angle_gamma   90.00
#
_symmetry.space_group_name_H-M   'P 1'
#
loop_
_entity.id
_entity.type
_entity.pdbx_description
1 polymer ?
#
loop_
_entity_poly.entity_id
_entity_poly.type
_entity_poly.pdbx_seq_one_letter_code
_entity_poly.pdbx_strand_id
1 'polypeptide(L)'
;MLSIESLAEVTARCIEQLHKVAELILHGQEVEKTAQDQAKVLTNLTSAMCNEVSSLSKKFSDSLTAAGSNMKAEVLNPIIDSVLLEGCNSTTYIQDAFQLLLPVLQISHIQTSCLKTRE
;
A
#
# COMPACT_ATOMS: atom_id res chain seq x y z
N MET A 1 -2.04 3.20 21.23
CA MET A 1 -3.08 4.15 20.74
C MET A 1 -3.76 3.46 19.57
N LEU A 2 -4.96 2.91 19.78
CA LEU A 2 -5.55 1.88 18.91
C LEU A 2 -5.69 2.30 17.43
N SER A 3 -5.88 3.59 17.14
CA SER A 3 -5.96 4.11 15.77
C SER A 3 -4.63 3.99 15.00
N ILE A 4 -3.51 4.32 15.64
CA ILE A 4 -2.16 4.20 15.05
C ILE A 4 -1.83 2.72 14.82
N GLU A 5 -2.11 1.87 15.81
CA GLU A 5 -1.90 0.42 15.70
C GLU A 5 -2.73 -0.18 14.55
N SER A 6 -3.99 0.27 14.38
CA SER A 6 -4.84 -0.16 13.27
C SER A 6 -4.30 0.29 11.91
N LEU A 7 -3.80 1.53 11.80
CA LEU A 7 -3.15 2.01 10.57
C LEU A 7 -1.90 1.20 10.24
N ALA A 8 -1.05 0.93 11.24
CA ALA A 8 0.14 0.12 11.08
C ALA A 8 -0.20 -1.32 10.66
N GLU A 9 -1.23 -1.93 11.24
CA GLU A 9 -1.67 -3.27 10.85
C GLU A 9 -2.17 -3.31 9.40
N VAL A 10 -3.04 -2.37 9.00
CA VAL A 10 -3.51 -2.28 7.60
C VAL A 10 -2.35 -2.06 6.64
N THR A 11 -1.40 -1.20 7.01
CA THR A 11 -0.17 -0.96 6.23
C THR A 11 0.64 -2.24 6.04
N ALA A 12 0.87 -3.00 7.12
CA ALA A 12 1.59 -4.27 7.05
C ALA A 12 0.87 -5.27 6.15
N ARG A 13 -0.47 -5.33 6.20
CA ARG A 13 -1.26 -6.18 5.29
C ARG A 13 -1.14 -5.75 3.84
N CYS A 14 -1.15 -4.45 3.53
CA CYS A 14 -0.93 -3.94 2.19
C CYS A 14 0.45 -4.35 1.65
N ILE A 15 1.50 -4.21 2.45
CA ILE A 15 2.87 -4.61 2.09
C ILE A 15 2.94 -6.13 1.88
N GLU A 16 2.30 -6.92 2.75
CA GLU A 16 2.22 -8.39 2.63
C GLU A 16 1.53 -8.80 1.31
N GLN A 17 0.46 -8.11 0.91
CA GLN A 17 -0.22 -8.38 -0.37
C GLN A 17 0.68 -8.05 -1.57
N LEU A 18 1.36 -6.91 -1.54
CA LEU A 18 2.32 -6.54 -2.60
C LEU A 18 3.45 -7.57 -2.71
N HIS A 19 3.98 -8.05 -1.58
CA HIS A 19 4.97 -9.12 -1.55
C HIS A 19 4.45 -10.42 -2.16
N LYS A 20 3.25 -10.87 -1.77
CA LYS A 20 2.62 -12.09 -2.32
C LYS A 20 2.40 -11.99 -3.83
N VAL A 21 2.01 -10.82 -4.34
CA VAL A 21 1.90 -10.62 -5.79
C VAL A 21 3.27 -10.71 -6.47
N ALA A 22 4.33 -10.18 -5.85
CA ALA A 22 5.70 -10.34 -6.35
C ALA A 22 6.12 -11.82 -6.44
N GLU A 23 5.82 -12.61 -5.41
CA GLU A 23 6.08 -14.05 -5.41
C GLU A 23 5.34 -14.76 -6.55
N LEU A 24 4.06 -14.41 -6.78
CA LEU A 24 3.26 -14.96 -7.88
C LEU A 24 3.82 -14.60 -9.26
N ILE A 25 4.36 -13.38 -9.42
CA ILE A 25 4.97 -12.94 -10.69
C ILE A 25 6.28 -13.69 -10.98
N LEU A 26 7.08 -13.98 -9.94
CA LEU A 26 8.37 -14.67 -10.11
C LEU A 26 8.23 -16.19 -10.29
N HIS A 27 7.26 -16.81 -9.61
CA HIS A 27 7.13 -18.27 -9.58
C HIS A 27 5.93 -18.80 -10.36
N GLY A 28 5.07 -17.93 -10.90
CA GLY A 28 3.91 -18.32 -11.70
C GLY A 28 4.33 -19.06 -12.97
N GLN A 29 3.80 -20.28 -13.16
CA GLN A 29 4.17 -21.16 -14.27
C GLN A 29 3.60 -20.73 -15.62
N GLU A 30 2.62 -19.81 -15.65
CA GLU A 30 2.10 -19.18 -16.86
C GLU A 30 1.85 -17.69 -16.65
N VAL A 31 2.47 -16.86 -17.49
CA VAL A 31 2.22 -15.42 -17.52
C VAL A 31 0.99 -15.19 -18.41
N GLU A 32 -0.21 -15.24 -17.82
CA GLU A 32 -1.48 -14.99 -18.53
C GLU A 32 -1.60 -13.57 -19.11
N LYS A 33 -0.85 -12.60 -18.56
CA LYS A 33 -1.00 -11.16 -18.86
C LYS A 33 0.33 -10.54 -19.23
N THR A 34 0.33 -9.54 -20.11
CA THR A 34 1.57 -8.83 -20.46
C THR A 34 2.17 -8.13 -19.24
N ALA A 35 3.49 -7.90 -19.24
CA ALA A 35 4.16 -7.14 -18.18
C ALA A 35 3.56 -5.74 -17.99
N GLN A 36 3.07 -5.12 -19.08
CA GLN A 36 2.36 -3.85 -19.03
C GLN A 36 1.01 -3.96 -18.31
N ASP A 37 0.24 -5.01 -18.57
CA ASP A 37 -1.03 -5.25 -17.88
C ASP A 37 -0.81 -5.52 -16.39
N GLN A 38 0.20 -6.31 -16.05
CA GLN A 38 0.60 -6.56 -14.66
C GLN A 38 0.97 -5.26 -13.95
N ALA A 39 1.79 -4.40 -14.59
CA ALA A 39 2.17 -3.10 -14.04
C ALA A 39 0.95 -2.17 -13.84
N LYS A 40 0.00 -2.18 -14.77
CA LYS A 40 -1.25 -1.40 -14.64
C LYS A 40 -2.11 -1.89 -13.47
N VAL A 41 -2.26 -3.20 -13.32
CA VAL A 41 -3.01 -3.80 -12.20
C VAL A 41 -2.35 -3.47 -10.87
N LEU A 42 -1.03 -3.60 -10.76
CA LEU A 42 -0.29 -3.27 -9.54
C LEU A 42 -0.38 -1.78 -9.18
N THR A 43 -0.28 -0.90 -10.17
CA THR A 43 -0.48 0.55 -9.97
C THR A 43 -1.87 0.84 -9.40
N ASN A 44 -2.92 0.24 -9.99
CA ASN A 44 -4.29 0.41 -9.53
C ASN A 44 -4.51 -0.15 -8.12
N LEU A 45 -3.96 -1.34 -7.84
CA LEU A 45 -4.03 -1.97 -6.53
C LEU A 45 -3.37 -1.11 -5.45
N THR A 46 -2.16 -0.63 -5.72
CA THR A 46 -1.39 0.25 -4.82
C THR A 46 -2.14 1.55 -4.55
N SER A 47 -2.73 2.16 -5.59
CA SER A 47 -3.55 3.36 -5.44
C SER A 47 -4.79 3.10 -4.58
N ALA A 48 -5.49 1.98 -4.80
CA ALA A 48 -6.65 1.61 -3.99
C ALA A 48 -6.27 1.41 -2.52
N MET A 49 -5.17 0.71 -2.23
CA MET A 49 -4.65 0.53 -0.87
C MET A 49 -4.33 1.88 -0.20
N CYS A 50 -3.65 2.80 -0.90
CA CYS A 50 -3.34 4.13 -0.39
C CYS A 50 -4.61 4.95 -0.08
N ASN A 51 -5.62 4.85 -0.94
CA ASN A 51 -6.89 5.54 -0.75
C ASN A 51 -7.65 5.00 0.47
N GLU A 52 -7.66 3.68 0.68
CA GLU A 52 -8.28 3.07 1.86
C GLU A 52 -7.58 3.46 3.16
N VAL A 53 -6.25 3.47 3.19
CA VAL A 53 -5.47 3.97 4.35
C VAL A 53 -5.77 5.43 4.64
N SER A 54 -5.79 6.28 3.60
CA SER A 54 -6.10 7.71 3.74
C SER A 54 -7.53 7.93 4.26
N SER A 55 -8.49 7.17 3.74
CA SER A 55 -9.89 7.17 4.18
C SER A 55 -10.02 6.75 5.64
N LEU A 56 -9.28 5.72 6.06
CA LEU A 56 -9.27 5.23 7.44
C LEU A 56 -8.66 6.26 8.40
N SER A 57 -7.51 6.84 8.07
CA SER A 57 -6.87 7.89 8.88
C SER A 57 -7.79 9.11 9.03
N LYS A 58 -8.50 9.50 7.96
CA LYS A 58 -9.53 10.54 8.01
C LYS A 58 -10.68 10.17 8.97
N LYS A 59 -11.23 8.96 8.88
CA LYS A 59 -12.30 8.51 9.81
C LYS A 59 -11.85 8.54 11.26
N PHE A 60 -10.60 8.17 11.54
CA PHE A 60 -10.04 8.24 12.89
C PHE A 60 -9.88 9.69 13.38
N SER A 61 -9.35 10.60 12.55
CA SER A 61 -9.23 12.01 12.90
C SER A 61 -10.59 12.70 13.08
N ASP A 62 -11.58 12.41 12.22
CA ASP A 62 -12.96 12.90 12.37
C ASP A 62 -13.57 12.41 13.70
N SER A 63 -13.38 11.12 14.02
CA SER A 63 -13.87 10.53 15.28
C SER A 63 -13.19 11.12 16.51
N LEU A 64 -11.88 11.36 16.45
CA LEU A 64 -11.12 12.04 17.52
C LEU A 64 -11.60 13.48 17.71
N THR A 65 -11.84 14.20 16.61
CA THR A 65 -12.37 15.57 16.64
C THR A 65 -13.73 15.62 17.34
N ALA A 66 -14.64 14.71 16.98
CA ALA A 66 -15.97 14.64 17.58
C ALA A 66 -15.90 14.28 19.08
N ALA A 67 -15.14 13.25 19.43
CA ALA A 67 -14.98 12.79 20.82
C ALA A 67 -14.25 13.82 21.70
N GLY A 68 -13.31 14.57 21.12
CA GLY A 68 -12.50 15.58 21.79
C GLY A 68 -13.11 16.99 21.78
N SER A 69 -14.37 17.17 21.37
CA SER A 69 -14.98 18.50 21.18
C SER A 69 -14.93 19.43 22.40
N ASN A 70 -14.86 18.88 23.61
CA ASN A 70 -14.73 19.64 24.86
C ASN A 70 -13.28 19.83 25.34
N MET A 71 -12.30 19.25 24.64
CA MET A 71 -10.87 19.38 24.96
C MET A 71 -10.31 20.68 24.39
N LYS A 72 -9.24 21.18 25.02
CA LYS A 72 -8.49 22.30 24.45
C LYS A 72 -7.76 21.86 23.19
N ALA A 73 -7.70 22.75 22.19
CA ALA A 73 -7.00 22.52 20.93
C ALA A 73 -5.51 22.13 21.12
N GLU A 74 -4.83 22.73 22.11
CA GLU A 74 -3.43 22.43 22.45
C GLU A 74 -3.19 20.97 22.89
N VAL A 75 -4.24 20.28 23.33
CA VAL A 75 -4.20 18.85 23.71
C VAL A 75 -4.71 17.97 22.57
N LEU A 76 -5.80 18.39 21.90
CA LEU A 76 -6.45 17.58 20.88
C LEU A 76 -5.69 17.54 19.55
N ASN A 77 -5.18 18.68 19.09
CA ASN A 77 -4.55 18.78 17.77
C ASN A 77 -3.34 17.84 17.63
N PRO A 78 -2.41 17.74 18.60
CA PRO A 78 -1.28 16.80 18.49
C PRO A 78 -1.71 15.34 18.33
N ILE A 79 -2.85 14.94 18.92
CA ILE A 79 -3.38 13.57 18.82
C ILE A 79 -3.94 13.32 17.41
N ILE A 80 -4.68 14.29 16.87
CA ILE A 80 -5.19 14.24 15.50
C ILE A 80 -4.03 14.24 14.50
N ASP A 81 -3.08 15.15 14.66
CA ASP A 81 -1.90 15.29 13.81
C ASP A 81 -1.08 14.00 13.79
N SER A 82 -0.95 13.32 14.94
CA SER A 82 -0.26 12.03 15.02
C SER A 82 -0.94 10.95 14.17
N VAL A 83 -2.28 10.90 14.14
CA VAL A 83 -3.03 9.93 13.31
C VAL A 83 -2.95 10.28 11.83
N LEU A 84 -3.02 11.56 11.49
CA LEU A 84 -2.88 12.03 10.10
C LEU A 84 -1.47 11.77 9.57
N LEU A 85 -0.46 12.06 10.39
CA LEU A 85 0.94 11.80 10.07
C LEU A 85 1.19 10.30 9.85
N GLU A 86 0.67 9.44 10.73
CA GLU A 86 0.76 7.99 10.54
C GLU A 86 0.09 7.57 9.24
N GLY A 87 -1.10 8.11 8.92
CA GLY A 87 -1.78 7.84 7.64
C GLY A 87 -0.92 8.21 6.42
N CYS A 88 -0.23 9.36 6.45
CA CYS A 88 0.68 9.78 5.39
C CYS A 88 1.93 8.90 5.31
N ASN A 89 2.48 8.47 6.45
CA ASN A 89 3.61 7.54 6.48
C ASN A 89 3.20 6.18 5.90
N SER A 90 2.03 5.67 6.28
CA SER A 90 1.45 4.43 5.77
C SER A 90 1.32 4.42 4.26
N THR A 91 0.80 5.50 3.64
CA THR A 91 0.71 5.56 2.17
C THR A 91 2.08 5.58 1.51
N THR A 92 3.05 6.27 2.11
CA THR A 92 4.45 6.29 1.65
C THR A 92 5.04 4.89 1.69
N TYR A 93 4.88 4.15 2.80
CA TYR A 93 5.38 2.78 2.92
C TYR A 93 4.77 1.82 1.89
N ILE A 94 3.49 1.97 1.58
CA ILE A 94 2.81 1.18 0.54
C ILE A 94 3.38 1.50 -0.85
N GLN A 95 3.60 2.78 -1.14
CA GLN A 95 4.20 3.21 -2.41
C GLN A 95 5.65 2.73 -2.56
N ASP A 96 6.44 2.78 -1.49
CA ASP A 96 7.81 2.28 -1.47
C ASP A 96 7.85 0.76 -1.70
N ALA A 97 6.95 0.01 -1.05
CA ALA A 97 6.80 -1.42 -1.29
C ALA A 97 6.42 -1.73 -2.76
N PHE A 98 5.59 -0.90 -3.38
CA PHE A 98 5.27 -1.03 -4.81
C PHE A 98 6.50 -0.77 -5.69
N GLN A 99 7.38 0.18 -5.36
CA GLN A 99 8.62 0.40 -6.12
C GLN A 99 9.53 -0.83 -6.09
N LEU A 100 9.52 -1.61 -5.01
CA LEU A 100 10.28 -2.87 -4.91
C LEU A 100 9.77 -3.96 -5.87
N LEU A 101 8.54 -3.86 -6.39
CA LEU A 101 8.01 -4.78 -7.42
C LEU A 101 8.51 -4.45 -8.84
N LEU A 102 9.05 -3.26 -9.09
CA LEU A 102 9.55 -2.88 -10.41
C LEU A 102 10.63 -3.85 -10.94
N PRO A 103 11.72 -4.15 -10.19
CA PRO A 103 12.70 -5.13 -10.65
C PRO A 103 12.11 -6.53 -10.84
N VAL A 104 11.11 -6.91 -10.05
CA VAL A 104 10.41 -8.20 -10.18
C VAL A 104 9.68 -8.29 -11.54
N LEU A 105 8.93 -7.26 -11.91
CA LEU A 105 8.26 -7.18 -13.22
C LEU A 105 9.26 -7.19 -14.38
N GLN A 106 10.38 -6.47 -14.25
CA GLN A 106 11.43 -6.40 -15.27
C GLN A 106 12.07 -7.78 -15.49
N ILE A 107 12.45 -8.48 -14.42
CA ILE A 107 13.04 -9.81 -14.50
C ILE A 107 12.04 -10.81 -15.12
N SER A 108 10.79 -10.79 -14.67
CA SER A 108 9.73 -11.66 -15.22
C SER A 108 9.55 -11.45 -16.73
N HIS A 109 9.57 -10.19 -17.19
CA HIS A 109 9.48 -9.86 -18.60
C HIS A 109 10.67 -10.38 -19.42
N ILE A 110 11.90 -10.21 -18.92
CA ILE A 110 13.13 -10.73 -19.56
C ILE A 110 13.07 -12.26 -19.66
N GLN A 111 12.72 -12.96 -18.58
CA GLN A 111 12.64 -14.41 -18.56
C GLN A 111 11.59 -14.94 -19.57
N THR A 112 10.41 -14.32 -19.58
CA THR A 112 9.32 -14.70 -20.50
C THR A 112 9.70 -14.46 -21.97
N SER A 113 10.38 -13.35 -22.27
CA SER A 113 10.81 -13.05 -23.65
C SER A 113 11.94 -13.98 -24.11
N CYS A 114 12.91 -14.30 -23.27
CA CYS A 114 13.97 -15.26 -23.59
C CYS A 114 13.43 -16.67 -23.86
N LEU A 115 12.44 -17.13 -23.09
CA LEU A 115 11.80 -18.44 -23.30
C LEU A 115 11.12 -18.53 -24.66
N LYS A 116 10.35 -17.50 -25.05
CA LYS A 116 9.67 -17.42 -26.36
C LYS A 116 10.62 -17.41 -27.57
N THR A 117 11.88 -17.03 -27.37
CA THR A 117 12.88 -16.99 -28.46
C THR A 117 13.57 -18.35 -28.65
N ARG A 118 13.36 -19.30 -27.72
CA ARG A 118 14.03 -20.61 -27.67
C ARG A 118 13.13 -21.76 -28.14
N GLU A 119 11.86 -21.47 -28.40
CA GLU A 119 10.86 -22.34 -29.03
C GLU A 119 10.74 -22.02 -30.52
#